data_AF-A0A4Q2ZKK0-F1
#
_entry.id   AF-A0A4Q2ZKK0-F1
#
_cell.length_a   1.000
_cell.length_b   1.000
_cell.length_c   1.000
_cell.angle_alpha   90.00
_cell.angle_beta   90.00
_cell.angle_gamma   90.00
#
_symmetry.space_group_name_H-M   'P 1'
#
loop_
_entity.id
_entity.type
_entity.pdbx_description
1 polymer ?
#
loop_
_entity_poly.entity_id
_entity_poly.type
_entity_poly.pdbx_seq_one_letter_code
_entity_poly.pdbx_strand_id
1 'polypeptide(L)'
;MDHWLEERQRLEQELGERITLDALTGPNGLDGAPLRDDAGGEAGWLIAQRKKGHRHSADDVLTAWYALQVSPRVTEHLDLGTGIGTVGLLTLWGMGPAARLTCVE
;
A
#
# COMPACT_ATOMS: atom_id res chain seq x y z
N MET A 1 -4.29 8.78 -15.23
CA MET A 1 -4.41 7.30 -15.16
C MET A 1 -3.39 6.66 -16.10
N ASP A 2 -3.21 7.21 -17.30
CA ASP A 2 -2.31 6.70 -18.35
C ASP A 2 -0.83 6.56 -17.91
N HIS A 3 -0.26 7.54 -17.22
CA HIS A 3 1.13 7.50 -16.76
C HIS A 3 1.48 6.25 -15.91
N TRP A 4 0.58 5.80 -15.04
CA TRP A 4 0.86 4.65 -14.17
C TRP A 4 0.79 3.31 -14.90
N LEU A 5 -0.02 3.23 -15.96
CA LEU A 5 -0.06 2.05 -16.83
C LEU A 5 1.20 1.95 -17.69
N GLU A 6 1.69 3.09 -18.19
CA GLU A 6 2.99 3.17 -18.89
C GLU A 6 4.14 2.78 -17.95
N GLU A 7 4.13 3.30 -16.71
CA GLU A 7 5.11 2.96 -15.69
C GLU A 7 5.09 1.46 -15.35
N ARG A 8 3.89 0.88 -15.17
CA ARG A 8 3.73 -0.56 -14.98
C ARG A 8 4.33 -1.34 -16.15
N GLN A 9 4.02 -0.99 -17.39
CA GLN A 9 4.57 -1.68 -18.57
C GLN A 9 6.09 -1.57 -18.64
N ARG A 10 6.65 -0.40 -18.33
CA ARG A 10 8.10 -0.19 -18.26
C ARG A 10 8.75 -1.11 -17.24
N LEU A 11 8.20 -1.16 -16.03
CA LEU A 11 8.70 -2.03 -14.95
C LEU A 11 8.57 -3.51 -15.30
N GLU A 12 7.47 -3.91 -15.94
CA GLU A 12 7.27 -5.30 -16.37
C GLU A 12 8.29 -5.72 -17.44
N GLN A 13 8.65 -4.81 -18.35
CA GLN A 13 9.72 -5.04 -19.34
C GLN A 13 11.10 -5.11 -18.69
N GLU A 14 11.40 -4.18 -17.78
CA GLU A 14 12.68 -4.11 -17.07
C GLU A 14 12.92 -5.33 -16.19
N LEU A 15 11.90 -5.76 -15.43
CA LEU A 15 11.99 -6.85 -14.47
C LEU A 15 11.72 -8.22 -15.10
N GLY A 16 11.25 -8.27 -16.35
CA GLY A 16 10.83 -9.51 -17.02
C GLY A 16 9.71 -10.24 -16.28
N GLU A 17 8.85 -9.50 -15.57
CA GLU A 17 7.89 -10.05 -14.62
C GLU A 17 6.67 -9.14 -14.46
N ARG A 18 5.48 -9.74 -14.30
CA ARG A 18 4.23 -8.99 -14.05
C ARG A 18 4.28 -8.25 -12.72
N ILE A 19 3.83 -7.00 -12.74
CA ILE A 19 3.51 -6.20 -11.57
C ILE A 19 1.99 -6.30 -11.35
N THR A 20 1.55 -6.60 -10.13
CA THR A 20 0.13 -6.55 -9.75
C THR A 20 -0.14 -5.30 -8.93
N LEU A 21 -1.37 -4.82 -9.02
CA LEU A 21 -1.88 -3.70 -8.23
C LEU A 21 -3.00 -4.26 -7.36
N ASP A 22 -2.89 -4.05 -6.04
CA ASP A 22 -3.87 -4.57 -5.08
C ASP A 22 -4.49 -3.42 -4.26
N ALA A 23 -5.79 -3.53 -4.02
CA ALA A 23 -6.57 -2.64 -3.16
C ALA A 23 -6.60 -3.18 -1.72
N LEU A 24 -6.20 -2.34 -0.74
CA LEU A 24 -6.15 -2.77 0.67
C LEU A 24 -7.13 -2.03 1.61
N THR A 25 -7.65 -0.85 1.22
CA THR A 25 -8.44 0.01 2.13
C THR A 25 -9.91 0.19 1.71
N GLY A 26 -10.33 -0.40 0.60
CA GLY A 26 -11.61 -0.06 -0.01
C GLY A 26 -11.68 1.41 -0.44
N PRO A 27 -12.87 1.94 -0.77
CA PRO A 27 -13.05 3.32 -1.25
C PRO A 27 -12.93 4.39 -0.16
N ASN A 28 -12.57 4.02 1.07
CA ASN A 28 -12.44 4.99 2.17
C ASN A 28 -11.27 5.95 1.92
N GLY A 29 -11.45 7.23 2.29
CA GLY A 29 -10.40 8.25 2.18
C GLY A 29 -10.13 8.74 0.75
N LEU A 30 -11.08 8.55 -0.17
CA LEU A 30 -11.02 9.06 -1.54
C LEU A 30 -11.38 10.56 -1.61
N ASP A 31 -10.47 11.37 -2.15
CA ASP A 31 -10.78 12.69 -2.73
C ASP A 31 -10.93 12.53 -4.25
N GLY A 32 -11.96 11.81 -4.71
CA GLY A 32 -12.22 11.61 -6.14
C GLY A 32 -12.80 10.25 -6.51
N ALA A 33 -12.72 9.88 -7.80
CA ALA A 33 -13.17 8.59 -8.29
C ALA A 33 -12.24 7.46 -7.78
N PRO A 34 -12.79 6.30 -7.38
CA PRO A 34 -11.99 5.17 -6.89
C PRO A 34 -11.03 4.65 -7.96
N LEU A 35 -9.82 4.29 -7.54
CA LEU A 35 -8.93 3.44 -8.33
C LEU A 35 -9.45 2.01 -8.31
N ARG A 36 -9.08 1.20 -9.31
CA ARG A 36 -9.41 -0.22 -9.38
C ARG A 36 -8.15 -1.07 -9.41
N ASP A 37 -8.14 -2.10 -8.58
CA ASP A 37 -7.07 -3.10 -8.57
C ASP A 37 -7.19 -4.11 -9.73
N ASP A 38 -6.24 -5.03 -9.84
CA ASP A 38 -6.23 -6.06 -10.90
C ASP A 38 -7.44 -7.03 -10.82
N ALA A 39 -8.14 -7.10 -9.68
CA ALA A 39 -9.35 -7.91 -9.46
C ALA A 39 -10.66 -7.10 -9.61
N GLY A 40 -10.57 -5.78 -9.82
CA GLY A 40 -11.70 -4.85 -9.96
C GLY A 40 -12.17 -4.22 -8.66
N GLY A 41 -11.50 -4.49 -7.53
CA GLY A 41 -11.76 -3.90 -6.22
C GLY A 41 -11.42 -2.41 -6.18
N GLU A 42 -12.24 -1.62 -5.51
CA GLU A 42 -12.09 -0.16 -5.45
C GLU A 42 -11.21 0.28 -4.28
N ALA A 43 -10.31 1.23 -4.51
CA ALA A 43 -9.49 1.81 -3.43
C ALA A 43 -9.08 3.28 -3.63
N GLY A 44 -8.77 3.92 -2.50
CA GLY A 44 -8.13 5.24 -2.42
C GLY A 44 -6.72 5.30 -3.01
N TRP A 45 -6.00 4.18 -2.86
CA TRP A 45 -4.64 4.00 -3.34
C TRP A 45 -4.42 2.52 -3.63
N LEU A 46 -3.42 2.20 -4.45
CA LEU A 46 -3.06 0.83 -4.81
C LEU A 46 -1.61 0.58 -4.45
N ILE A 47 -1.30 -0.64 -4.01
CA ILE A 47 0.08 -1.08 -3.81
C ILE A 47 0.55 -1.88 -5.02
N ALA A 48 1.67 -1.45 -5.61
CA ALA A 48 2.31 -2.16 -6.70
C ALA A 48 3.27 -3.22 -6.14
N GLN A 49 3.19 -4.44 -6.66
CA GLN A 49 4.00 -5.55 -6.17
C GLN A 49 4.36 -6.53 -7.29
N ARG A 50 5.53 -7.15 -7.17
CA ARG A 50 6.00 -8.17 -8.12
C ARG A 50 5.23 -9.48 -7.89
N LYS A 51 4.76 -10.13 -8.95
CA LYS A 51 4.00 -11.39 -8.86
C LYS A 51 4.75 -12.52 -8.15
N LYS A 52 6.07 -12.58 -8.31
CA LYS A 52 7.03 -13.56 -7.78
C LYS A 52 7.89 -12.96 -6.66
N GLY A 53 7.67 -11.70 -6.26
CA GLY A 53 8.36 -11.07 -5.14
C GLY A 53 7.66 -11.33 -3.80
N HIS A 54 8.20 -10.74 -2.73
CA HIS A 54 7.46 -10.63 -1.47
C HIS A 54 6.18 -9.82 -1.71
N ARG A 55 5.07 -10.34 -1.20
CA ARG A 55 3.74 -9.75 -1.36
C ARG A 55 3.15 -9.44 -0.02
N HIS A 56 2.15 -8.56 -0.02
CA HIS A 56 1.36 -8.33 1.17
C HIS A 56 0.71 -9.64 1.63
N SER A 57 0.55 -9.75 2.95
CA SER A 57 -0.10 -10.89 3.59
C SER A 57 -1.31 -10.45 4.41
N ALA A 58 -2.14 -11.42 4.82
CA ALA A 58 -3.21 -11.14 5.78
C ALA A 58 -2.64 -10.68 7.14
N ASP A 59 -1.45 -11.17 7.51
CA ASP A 59 -0.78 -10.79 8.74
C ASP A 59 -0.34 -9.31 8.70
N ASP A 60 0.08 -8.81 7.54
CA ASP A 60 0.42 -7.39 7.36
C ASP A 60 -0.81 -6.50 7.62
N VAL A 61 -1.95 -6.86 7.01
CA VAL A 61 -3.20 -6.11 7.14
C VAL A 61 -3.70 -6.15 8.58
N LEU A 62 -3.64 -7.32 9.22
CA LEU A 62 -4.05 -7.48 10.62
C LEU A 62 -3.11 -6.72 11.57
N THR A 63 -1.80 -6.70 11.29
CA THR A 63 -0.81 -5.95 12.06
C THR A 63 -1.08 -4.45 11.98
N ALA A 64 -1.31 -3.92 10.77
CA ALA A 64 -1.64 -2.51 10.60
C ALA A 64 -2.96 -2.14 11.27
N TRP A 65 -4.00 -2.98 11.11
CA TRP A 65 -5.28 -2.77 11.78
C TRP A 65 -5.11 -2.73 13.31
N TYR A 66 -4.38 -3.70 13.87
CA TYR A 66 -4.12 -3.76 15.31
C TYR A 66 -3.39 -2.51 15.79
N ALA A 67 -2.34 -2.08 15.09
CA ALA A 67 -1.62 -0.85 15.41
C ALA A 67 -2.55 0.38 15.44
N LEU A 68 -3.46 0.51 14.47
CA LEU A 68 -4.45 1.60 14.43
C LEU A 68 -5.48 1.54 15.58
N GLN A 69 -5.76 0.36 16.13
CA GLN A 69 -6.67 0.22 17.28
C GLN A 69 -6.02 0.59 18.61
N VAL A 70 -4.74 0.26 18.79
CA VAL A 70 -4.10 0.30 20.11
C VAL A 70 -3.05 1.39 20.28
N SER A 71 -2.49 1.89 19.17
CA SER A 71 -1.44 2.90 19.24
C SER A 71 -1.99 4.21 19.82
N PRO A 72 -1.26 4.88 20.73
CA PRO A 72 -1.58 6.24 21.12
C PRO A 72 -1.48 7.19 19.91
N ARG A 73 -2.06 8.39 20.02
CA ARG A 73 -1.92 9.41 18.97
C ARG A 73 -0.45 9.84 18.86
N VAL A 74 0.21 9.42 17.80
CA VAL A 74 1.58 9.77 17.45
C VAL A 74 1.63 10.30 16.02
N THR A 75 2.59 11.18 15.74
CA THR A 75 2.80 11.74 14.39
C THR A 75 3.99 11.10 13.68
N GLU A 76 4.90 10.45 14.41
CA GLU A 76 6.10 9.83 13.86
C GLU A 76 6.01 8.31 14.04
N HIS A 77 6.15 7.58 12.95
CA HIS A 77 6.06 6.11 12.90
C HIS A 77 7.33 5.53 12.29
N LEU A 78 7.75 4.37 12.79
CA LEU A 78 8.88 3.61 12.29
C LEU A 78 8.39 2.21 11.89
N ASP A 79 8.58 1.85 10.63
CA ASP A 79 8.31 0.51 10.10
C ASP A 79 9.64 -0.22 9.87
N LEU A 80 9.90 -1.24 10.68
CA LEU A 80 11.13 -2.03 10.68
C LEU A 80 10.89 -3.35 9.94
N GLY A 81 11.76 -3.68 8.98
CA GLY A 81 11.50 -4.80 8.08
C GLY A 81 10.32 -4.48 7.18
N THR A 82 10.31 -3.27 6.61
CA THR A 82 9.13 -2.72 5.91
C THR A 82 8.73 -3.56 4.70
N GLY A 83 9.66 -4.33 4.13
CA GLY A 83 9.44 -5.10 2.91
C GLY A 83 8.90 -4.21 1.79
N ILE A 84 7.70 -4.53 1.27
CA ILE A 84 7.02 -3.70 0.25
C ILE A 84 6.25 -2.50 0.84
N GLY A 85 6.28 -2.32 2.16
CA GLY A 85 5.66 -1.21 2.87
C GLY A 85 4.21 -1.44 3.30
N THR A 86 3.67 -2.66 3.23
CA THR A 86 2.24 -2.91 3.51
C THR A 86 1.80 -2.36 4.87
N VAL A 87 2.51 -2.71 5.94
CA VAL A 87 2.17 -2.33 7.31
C VAL A 87 2.31 -0.81 7.49
N GLY A 88 3.46 -0.27 7.11
CA GLY A 88 3.75 1.16 7.18
C GLY A 88 2.75 2.02 6.39
N LEU A 89 2.43 1.66 5.15
CA LEU A 89 1.49 2.44 4.32
C LEU A 89 0.05 2.40 4.86
N LEU A 90 -0.42 1.24 5.33
CA LEU A 90 -1.74 1.13 5.94
C LEU A 90 -1.84 1.94 7.24
N THR A 91 -0.81 1.88 8.08
CA THR A 91 -0.77 2.66 9.33
C THR A 91 -0.67 4.16 9.04
N LEU A 92 0.19 4.59 8.10
CA LEU A 92 0.28 5.98 7.65
C LEU A 92 -1.07 6.51 7.15
N TRP A 93 -1.77 5.73 6.31
CA TRP A 93 -3.10 6.07 5.82
C TRP A 93 -4.12 6.23 6.95
N GLY A 94 -4.17 5.28 7.89
CA GLY A 94 -5.15 5.29 8.98
C GLY A 94 -4.88 6.35 10.06
N MET A 95 -3.63 6.76 10.25
CA MET A 95 -3.23 7.77 11.24
C MET A 95 -3.54 9.21 10.77
N GLY A 96 -3.74 9.41 9.48
CA GLY A 96 -4.17 10.66 8.88
C GLY A 96 -3.02 11.61 8.48
N PRO A 97 -3.36 12.82 8.00
CA PRO A 97 -2.44 13.64 7.21
C PRO A 97 -1.25 14.23 7.97
N ALA A 98 -1.28 14.24 9.30
CA ALA A 98 -0.16 14.71 10.12
C ALA A 98 0.89 13.60 10.37
N ALA A 99 0.57 12.35 10.03
CA ALA A 99 1.46 11.23 10.25
C ALA A 99 2.64 11.24 9.25
N ARG A 100 3.79 10.83 9.76
CA ARG A 100 5.04 10.62 9.04
C ARG A 100 5.51 9.21 9.33
N LEU A 101 6.05 8.57 8.30
CA LEU A 101 6.53 7.19 8.35
C LEU A 101 7.99 7.16 7.90
N THR A 102 8.83 6.56 8.73
CA THR A 102 10.19 6.14 8.37
C THR A 102 10.19 4.64 8.13
N CYS A 103 10.62 4.22 6.96
CA CYS A 103 10.75 2.81 6.59
C CYS A 103 12.21 2.36 6.62
N VAL A 104 12.48 1.20 7.22
CA VAL A 104 13.79 0.55 7.21
C VAL A 104 13.63 -0.88 6.69
N GLU A 105 14.35 -1.21 5.63
CA GLU A 105 14.45 -2.56 5.03
C GLU A 105 15.89 -2.95 4.74
#